data_AF-A0A1Q8W138-F1
#
_entry.id   AF-A0A1Q8W138-F1
#
_cell.length_a   1.000
_cell.length_b   1.000
_cell.length_c   1.000
_cell.angle_alpha   90.00
_cell.angle_beta   90.00
_cell.angle_gamma   90.00
#
_symmetry.space_group_name_H-M   'P 1'
#
loop_
_entity.id
_entity.type
_entity.pdbx_description
1 polymer ?
#
loop_
_entity_poly.entity_id
_entity_poly.type
_entity_poly.pdbx_seq_one_letter_code
_entity_poly.pdbx_strand_id
1 'polypeptide(L)'
;MRSESYAHIWDAPQAVRALRRFTQGMSKEKYLSDLMLSSAVERQIEVLGEALNRVRRSDPQAADQIPDIEAYSWGVGEYESEDGCDGFWEGV
;
A
#
# COMPACT_ATOMS: atom_id res chain seq x y z
N MET A 1 -17.53 -14.14 -19.83
CA MET A 1 -17.21 -12.89 -19.11
C MET A 1 -15.95 -13.16 -18.27
N ARG A 2 -14.76 -12.79 -18.79
CA ARG A 2 -13.43 -13.07 -18.16
C ARG A 2 -12.51 -11.83 -18.23
N SER A 3 -13.11 -10.64 -18.22
CA SER A 3 -12.42 -9.37 -18.48
C SER A 3 -12.15 -8.55 -17.22
N GLU A 4 -12.98 -8.65 -16.18
CA GLU A 4 -12.79 -7.84 -14.96
C GLU A 4 -11.62 -8.33 -14.09
N SER A 5 -11.38 -9.64 -14.03
CA SER A 5 -10.33 -10.22 -13.19
C SER A 5 -8.91 -9.83 -13.60
N TYR A 6 -8.66 -9.59 -14.89
CA TYR A 6 -7.33 -9.20 -15.39
C TYR A 6 -7.07 -7.70 -15.31
N ALA A 7 -8.12 -6.87 -15.39
CA ALA A 7 -7.98 -5.42 -15.32
C ALA A 7 -7.38 -4.99 -13.97
N HIS A 8 -7.75 -5.67 -12.89
CA HIS A 8 -7.35 -5.33 -11.52
C HIS A 8 -5.95 -5.81 -11.12
N ILE A 9 -5.40 -6.84 -11.77
CA ILE A 9 -4.00 -7.27 -11.53
C ILE A 9 -3.02 -6.15 -11.94
N TRP A 10 -3.43 -5.30 -12.88
CA TRP A 10 -2.62 -4.19 -13.36
C TRP A 10 -2.56 -3.00 -12.39
N ASP A 11 -3.42 -2.97 -11.37
CA ASP A 11 -3.50 -1.83 -10.43
C ASP A 11 -2.25 -1.74 -9.54
N ALA A 12 -1.66 -2.88 -9.14
CA ALA A 12 -0.46 -2.90 -8.30
C ALA A 12 0.76 -2.18 -8.94
N PRO A 13 1.16 -2.49 -10.20
CA PRO A 13 2.22 -1.75 -10.88
C PRO A 13 1.93 -0.24 -11.04
N GLN A 14 0.66 0.15 -11.20
CA GLN A 14 0.29 1.57 -11.31
C GLN A 14 0.44 2.28 -9.96
N ALA A 15 -0.04 1.66 -8.89
CA ALA A 15 0.08 2.19 -7.54
C ALA A 15 1.56 2.40 -7.15
N VAL A 16 2.42 1.41 -7.42
CA VAL A 16 3.87 1.51 -7.17
C VAL A 16 4.51 2.64 -7.99
N ARG A 17 4.11 2.84 -9.25
CA ARG A 17 4.60 3.95 -10.08
C ARG A 17 4.15 5.31 -9.53
N ALA A 18 2.90 5.42 -9.07
CA ALA A 18 2.39 6.64 -8.47
C ALA A 18 3.13 6.96 -7.17
N LEU A 19 3.31 5.98 -6.27
CA LEU A 19 4.08 6.11 -5.03
C LEU A 19 5.49 6.63 -5.29
N ARG A 20 6.22 6.04 -6.24
CA ARG A 20 7.55 6.51 -6.63
C ARG A 20 7.53 7.96 -7.12
N ARG A 21 6.55 8.36 -7.94
CA ARG A 21 6.44 9.73 -8.44
C ARG A 21 6.10 10.74 -7.35
N PHE A 22 5.21 10.40 -6.44
CA PHE A 22 4.77 11.28 -5.35
C PHE A 22 5.89 11.53 -4.34
N THR A 23 6.70 10.52 -4.06
CA THR A 23 7.76 10.58 -3.03
C THR A 23 9.13 10.96 -3.57
N GLN A 24 9.34 11.00 -4.89
CA GLN A 24 10.64 11.29 -5.49
C GLN A 24 11.12 12.70 -5.12
N GLY A 25 12.31 12.76 -4.49
CA GLY A 25 12.93 14.03 -4.08
C GLY A 25 12.19 14.74 -2.95
N MET A 26 11.21 14.08 -2.31
CA MET A 26 10.46 14.63 -1.19
C MET A 26 11.27 14.48 0.10
N SER A 27 11.39 15.56 0.88
CA SER A 27 11.90 15.45 2.25
C SER A 27 10.80 14.96 3.17
N LYS A 28 11.19 14.35 4.28
CA LYS A 28 10.25 13.85 5.29
C LYS A 28 9.41 14.99 5.89
N GLU A 29 10.01 16.13 6.17
CA GLU A 29 9.34 17.30 6.76
C GLU A 29 8.27 17.84 5.81
N LYS A 30 8.58 17.89 4.51
CA LYS A 30 7.63 18.31 3.48
C LYS A 30 6.51 17.28 3.29
N TYR A 31 6.83 16.00 3.37
CA TYR A 31 5.83 14.93 3.33
C TYR A 31 4.84 15.02 4.51
N LEU A 32 5.34 15.19 5.74
CA LEU A 32 4.52 15.26 6.95
C LEU A 32 3.69 16.54 7.08
N SER A 33 4.08 17.61 6.36
CA SER A 33 3.35 18.88 6.37
C SER A 33 2.34 19.01 5.22
N ASP A 34 2.35 18.11 4.23
CA ASP A 34 1.44 18.10 3.11
C ASP A 34 0.42 16.96 3.23
N LEU A 35 -0.71 17.25 3.86
CA LEU A 35 -1.79 16.30 4.09
C LEU A 35 -2.36 15.71 2.79
N MET A 36 -2.40 16.51 1.71
CA MET A 36 -2.94 16.02 0.44
C MET A 36 -2.01 14.99 -0.19
N LEU A 37 -0.71 15.22 -0.11
CA LEU A 37 0.30 14.26 -0.53
C LEU A 37 0.26 12.98 0.33
N SER A 38 0.20 13.10 1.65
CA SER A 38 0.18 11.93 2.54
C SER A 38 -1.05 11.07 2.29
N SER A 39 -2.25 11.68 2.20
CA SER A 39 -3.48 10.95 1.88
C SER A 39 -3.45 10.32 0.48
N ALA A 40 -2.83 10.98 -0.50
CA ALA A 40 -2.65 10.39 -1.83
C ALA A 40 -1.73 9.17 -1.80
N VAL A 41 -0.66 9.21 -1.00
CA VAL A 41 0.28 8.09 -0.82
C VAL A 41 -0.38 6.93 -0.08
N GLU A 42 -1.08 7.18 1.02
CA GLU A 42 -1.85 6.18 1.77
C GLU A 42 -2.84 5.45 0.85
N ARG A 43 -3.58 6.21 0.02
CA ARG A 43 -4.52 5.61 -0.93
C ARG A 43 -3.84 4.68 -1.93
N GLN A 44 -2.65 5.02 -2.42
CA GLN A 44 -1.92 4.13 -3.33
C GLN A 44 -1.43 2.85 -2.62
N ILE A 45 -1.09 2.93 -1.32
CA ILE A 45 -0.72 1.75 -0.53
C ILE A 45 -1.93 0.83 -0.34
N GLU A 46 -3.11 1.37 -0.06
CA GLU A 46 -4.35 0.58 0.01
C GLU A 46 -4.65 -0.14 -1.32
N VAL A 47 -4.58 0.58 -2.44
CA VAL A 47 -4.80 0.00 -3.78
C VAL A 47 -3.80 -1.12 -4.06
N LEU A 48 -2.53 -0.94 -3.68
CA LEU A 48 -1.51 -1.98 -3.80
C LEU A 48 -1.86 -3.21 -2.96
N GLY A 49 -2.24 -3.03 -1.69
CA GLY A 49 -2.62 -4.12 -0.79
C GLY A 49 -3.85 -4.88 -1.27
N GLU A 50 -4.88 -4.17 -1.75
CA GLU A 50 -6.06 -4.78 -2.35
C GLU A 50 -5.71 -5.61 -3.59
N ALA A 51 -4.87 -5.08 -4.48
CA ALA A 51 -4.45 -5.77 -5.70
C ALA A 51 -3.66 -7.05 -5.38
N LEU A 52 -2.72 -6.99 -4.42
CA LEU A 52 -1.95 -8.16 -3.98
C LEU A 52 -2.82 -9.23 -3.30
N ASN A 53 -3.75 -8.83 -2.43
CA ASN A 53 -4.67 -9.77 -1.79
C ASN A 53 -5.60 -10.45 -2.81
N ARG A 54 -5.99 -9.74 -3.89
CA ARG A 54 -6.75 -10.33 -5.00
C ARG A 54 -5.91 -11.34 -5.78
N VAL A 55 -4.67 -11.00 -6.16
CA VAL A 55 -3.74 -11.93 -6.83
C VAL A 55 -3.61 -13.23 -6.03
N ARG A 56 -3.39 -13.12 -4.72
CA ARG A 56 -3.32 -14.29 -3.82
C ARG A 56 -4.57 -15.18 -3.86
N ARG A 57 -5.76 -14.59 -3.95
CA ARG A 57 -7.02 -15.34 -3.99
C ARG A 57 -7.31 -15.94 -5.37
N SER A 58 -6.93 -15.26 -6.45
CA SER A 58 -7.25 -15.68 -7.82
C SER A 58 -6.20 -16.60 -8.44
N ASP A 59 -4.94 -16.46 -8.06
CA ASP A 59 -3.81 -17.22 -8.60
C ASP A 59 -2.74 -17.44 -7.51
N PRO A 60 -2.90 -18.50 -6.69
CA PRO A 60 -1.95 -18.83 -5.64
C PRO A 60 -0.54 -19.14 -6.17
N GLN A 61 -0.41 -19.69 -7.39
CA GLN A 61 0.89 -19.95 -8.01
C GLN A 61 1.62 -18.66 -8.39
N ALA A 62 0.89 -17.64 -8.87
CA ALA A 62 1.48 -16.33 -9.09
C ALA A 62 1.85 -15.63 -7.77
N ALA A 63 1.07 -15.85 -6.71
CA ALA A 63 1.37 -15.32 -5.38
C ALA A 63 2.67 -15.91 -4.79
N ASP A 64 2.94 -17.20 -5.01
CA ASP A 64 4.19 -17.85 -4.60
C ASP A 64 5.45 -17.28 -5.28
N GLN A 65 5.28 -16.55 -6.39
CA GLN A 65 6.37 -15.87 -7.10
C GLN A 65 6.62 -14.45 -6.60
N ILE A 66 5.77 -13.92 -5.72
CA ILE A 66 5.91 -12.59 -5.12
C ILE A 66 6.50 -12.77 -3.71
N PRO A 67 7.77 -12.40 -3.49
CA PRO A 67 8.39 -12.48 -2.16
C PRO A 67 7.58 -11.66 -1.13
N ASP A 68 7.48 -12.16 0.10
CA ASP A 68 6.85 -11.48 1.25
C ASP A 68 5.37 -11.10 1.08
N ILE A 69 4.63 -11.75 0.17
CA ILE A 69 3.19 -11.50 0.01
C ILE A 69 2.39 -11.84 1.27
N GLU A 70 2.90 -12.74 2.12
CA GLU A 70 2.29 -13.07 3.43
C GLU A 70 2.48 -11.96 4.47
N ALA A 71 3.52 -11.13 4.38
CA ALA A 71 3.77 -10.04 5.33
C ALA A 71 2.70 -8.94 5.24
N TYR A 72 2.11 -8.74 4.06
CA TYR A 72 0.99 -7.82 3.85
C TYR A 72 -0.37 -8.38 4.34
N SER A 73 -0.39 -9.59 4.92
CA SER A 73 -1.57 -10.15 5.59
C SER A 73 -1.78 -9.64 7.02
N TRP A 74 -0.83 -8.88 7.59
CA TRP A 74 -1.04 -8.22 8.88
C TRP A 74 -2.06 -7.08 8.75
N GLY A 75 -3.33 -7.46 8.91
CA GLY A 75 -4.35 -6.64 9.56
C GLY A 75 -4.66 -5.29 8.93
N VAL A 76 -5.45 -5.30 7.84
CA VAL A 76 -6.52 -4.28 7.73
C VAL A 76 -7.63 -4.72 8.69
N GLY A 77 -7.34 -4.67 9.98
CA GLY A 77 -8.19 -5.14 11.06
C GLY A 77 -7.98 -4.20 12.22
N GLU A 78 -8.96 -3.32 12.42
CA GLU A 78 -9.13 -2.45 13.59
C GLU A 78 -7.90 -1.61 13.96
N TYR A 79 -7.77 -0.46 13.29
CA TYR A 79 -7.21 0.71 13.96
C TYR A 79 -8.23 1.18 15.01
N GLU A 80 -8.40 0.41 16.09
CA GLU A 80 -9.03 0.90 17.32
C GLU A 80 -8.01 1.86 17.94
N SER A 81 -8.21 3.15 17.69
CA SER A 81 -7.49 4.22 18.36
C SER A 81 -7.87 4.23 19.84
N GLU A 82 -7.20 3.40 20.63
CA GLU A 82 -7.20 3.50 22.09
C GLU A 82 -5.77 3.56 22.63
N ASP A 83 -4.85 4.22 21.92
CA ASP A 83 -3.67 4.83 22.53
C ASP A 83 -3.24 6.00 21.65
N GLY A 84 -2.91 7.10 22.34
CA GLY A 84 -2.77 8.42 21.77
C GLY A 84 -1.66 8.55 20.72
N CYS A 85 -1.68 9.72 20.08
CA CYS A 85 -0.52 10.21 19.35
C CYS A 85 0.66 10.40 20.31
N ASP A 86 1.47 9.38 20.53
CA ASP A 86 2.81 9.52 21.10
C ASP A 86 3.79 8.45 20.59
N GLY A 87 4.89 8.91 19.98
CA GLY A 87 6.13 8.15 20.04
C GLY A 87 6.74 7.58 18.75
N PHE A 88 6.27 7.88 17.53
CA PHE A 88 6.94 7.39 16.31
C PHE A 88 7.81 8.41 15.56
N TRP A 89 8.58 9.25 16.28
CA TRP A 89 9.80 9.85 15.73
C TRP A 89 10.78 10.31 16.84
N GLU A 90 11.55 9.39 17.42
CA GLU A 90 12.84 9.74 18.03
C GLU A 90 13.87 8.60 17.85
N GLY A 91 15.00 8.93 17.19
CA GLY A 91 16.29 8.21 17.17
C GLY A 91 16.30 6.79 16.55
N VAL A 92 17.17 6.43 15.61
CA VAL A 92 18.62 6.68 15.48
C VAL A 92 19.00 6.47 14.02
#